data_AF-A0A6M4G3F4-F1
#
_entry.id   AF-A0A6M4G3F4-F1
#
_cell.length_a   1.000
_cell.length_b   1.000
_cell.length_c   1.000
_cell.angle_alpha   90.00
_cell.angle_beta   90.00
_cell.angle_gamma   90.00
#
_symmetry.space_group_name_H-M   'P 1'
#
loop_
_entity.id
_entity.type
_entity.pdbx_description
1 polymer ?
#
loop_
_entity_poly.entity_id
_entity_poly.type
_entity_poly.pdbx_seq_one_letter_code
_entity_poly.pdbx_strand_id
1 'polypeptide(L)'
;MTHYLNGFAPDIECTTCNGHGEVCGVNPNRRSRFVGMDDLSPDDFMVECSDCAGHGWRPMTQDEMDDAAADAFSDMCEGEPPVSMDEMHQRAHREKMEARS
;
A
#
# COMPACT_ATOMS: atom_id res chain seq x y z
N MET A 1 1.61 31.81 7.49
CA MET A 1 1.13 30.57 6.85
C MET A 1 2.33 29.87 6.25
N THR A 2 2.81 28.85 6.94
CA THR A 2 4.02 28.09 6.63
C THR A 2 3.76 27.17 5.44
N HIS A 3 4.20 27.61 4.26
CA HIS A 3 4.40 26.76 3.10
C HIS A 3 5.72 25.98 3.30
N TYR A 4 5.69 24.91 4.08
CA TYR A 4 6.79 23.95 4.07
C TYR A 4 6.64 23.09 2.81
N LEU A 5 7.61 23.22 1.90
CA LEU A 5 8.15 22.14 1.07
C LEU A 5 7.10 21.16 0.51
N ASN A 6 6.63 21.35 -0.72
CA ASN A 6 5.77 20.43 -1.51
C ASN A 6 5.54 19.05 -0.87
N GLY A 7 4.61 19.02 0.10
CA GLY A 7 4.33 17.90 1.00
C GLY A 7 3.57 16.79 0.29
N PHE A 8 4.27 16.03 -0.54
CA PHE A 8 3.76 14.80 -1.14
C PHE A 8 3.84 13.69 -0.08
N ALA A 9 2.87 13.66 0.84
CA ALA A 9 2.60 12.43 1.57
C ALA A 9 2.16 11.38 0.52
N PRO A 10 2.79 10.19 0.48
CA PRO A 10 2.37 9.17 -0.47
C PRO A 10 0.90 8.80 -0.22
N ASP A 11 0.14 8.68 -1.29
CA ASP A 11 -1.24 8.21 -1.22
C ASP A 11 -1.24 6.70 -1.02
N ILE A 12 -2.05 6.23 -0.08
CA ILE A 12 -2.29 4.81 0.17
C ILE A 12 -3.76 4.47 -0.07
N GLU A 13 -4.03 3.20 -0.34
CA GLU A 13 -5.40 2.71 -0.44
C GLU A 13 -6.13 2.93 0.87
N CYS A 14 -7.34 3.46 0.78
CA CYS A 14 -8.19 3.65 1.94
C CYS A 14 -8.60 2.29 2.48
N THR A 15 -8.20 1.99 3.71
CA THR A 15 -8.48 0.72 4.42
C THR A 15 -9.97 0.51 4.69
N THR A 16 -10.76 1.58 4.73
CA THR A 16 -12.20 1.50 5.03
C THR A 16 -13.02 1.04 3.83
N CYS A 17 -12.64 1.47 2.62
CA CYS A 17 -13.32 1.07 1.38
C CYS A 17 -12.48 0.18 0.46
N ASN A 18 -11.29 -0.25 0.91
CA ASN A 18 -10.35 -1.07 0.14
C ASN A 18 -10.09 -0.53 -1.27
N GLY A 19 -9.83 0.77 -1.40
CA GLY A 19 -9.56 1.38 -2.70
C GLY A 19 -10.79 1.69 -3.56
N HIS A 20 -12.00 1.27 -3.18
CA HIS A 20 -13.20 1.47 -4.01
C HIS A 20 -13.77 2.89 -3.96
N GLY A 21 -13.51 3.65 -2.89
CA GLY A 21 -14.09 4.98 -2.68
C GLY A 21 -15.52 4.98 -2.14
N GLU A 22 -16.17 3.82 -2.11
CA GLU A 22 -17.54 3.64 -1.67
C GLU A 22 -17.65 2.50 -0.65
N VAL A 23 -18.62 2.60 0.24
CA VAL A 23 -18.93 1.58 1.26
C VAL A 23 -20.41 1.26 1.22
N CYS A 24 -20.76 0.03 1.57
CA CYS A 24 -22.16 -0.38 1.66
C CYS A 24 -22.80 0.23 2.92
N GLY A 25 -23.75 1.15 2.70
CA GLY A 25 -24.52 1.80 3.75
C GLY A 25 -25.71 0.98 4.20
N VAL A 26 -26.30 1.39 5.32
CA VAL A 26 -27.53 0.77 5.86
C VAL A 26 -28.81 1.33 5.25
N ASN A 27 -28.75 2.52 4.66
CA ASN A 27 -29.89 3.21 4.06
C ASN A 27 -29.67 3.38 2.56
N PRO A 28 -30.73 3.23 1.73
CA PRO A 28 -30.63 3.47 0.30
C PRO A 28 -30.22 4.92 0.01
N ASN A 29 -29.42 5.09 -1.02
CA ASN A 29 -28.94 6.39 -1.47
C ASN A 29 -30.11 7.29 -1.93
N ARG A 30 -29.90 8.61 -1.96
CA ARG A 30 -30.91 9.59 -2.37
C ARG A 30 -31.46 9.35 -3.78
N ARG A 31 -30.67 8.73 -4.66
CA ARG A 31 -31.11 8.34 -6.02
C ARG A 31 -32.22 7.30 -5.99
N SER A 32 -32.25 6.46 -4.96
CA SER A 32 -33.16 5.33 -4.83
C SER A 32 -34.46 5.69 -4.10
N ARG A 33 -34.66 6.98 -3.75
CA ARG A 33 -35.88 7.50 -3.10
C ARG A 33 -37.16 7.36 -3.94
N PHE A 34 -37.02 7.10 -5.23
CA PHE A 34 -38.14 7.00 -6.18
C PHE A 34 -38.48 5.55 -6.57
N VAL A 35 -37.71 4.57 -6.07
CA VAL A 35 -37.90 3.15 -6.34
C VAL A 35 -38.47 2.47 -5.09
N GLY A 36 -39.29 1.43 -5.27
CA GLY A 36 -39.80 0.63 -4.16
C GLY A 36 -38.66 -0.14 -3.48
N MET A 37 -38.79 -0.45 -2.19
CA MET A 37 -37.78 -1.21 -1.44
C MET A 37 -37.51 -2.59 -2.05
N ASP A 38 -38.50 -3.20 -2.71
CA ASP A 38 -38.38 -4.51 -3.36
C ASP A 38 -37.60 -4.46 -4.69
N ASP A 39 -37.39 -3.27 -5.26
CA ASP A 39 -36.68 -3.05 -6.53
C ASP A 39 -35.24 -2.54 -6.34
N LEU A 40 -34.76 -2.48 -5.09
CA LEU A 40 -33.42 -1.99 -4.78
C LEU A 40 -32.36 -3.04 -5.11
N SER A 41 -31.34 -2.60 -5.84
CA SER A 41 -30.11 -3.36 -6.05
C SER A 41 -29.13 -3.12 -4.89
N PRO A 42 -28.15 -4.01 -4.69
CA PRO A 42 -27.08 -3.77 -3.70
C PRO A 42 -26.35 -2.44 -3.92
N ASP A 43 -26.21 -2.00 -5.18
CA ASP A 43 -25.59 -0.72 -5.54
C ASP A 43 -26.38 0.49 -5.02
N ASP A 44 -27.68 0.35 -4.79
CA ASP A 44 -28.50 1.42 -4.22
C ASP A 44 -28.16 1.73 -2.77
N PHE A 45 -27.43 0.84 -2.08
CA PHE A 45 -26.95 1.05 -0.72
C PHE A 45 -25.53 1.61 -0.68
N MET A 46 -24.85 1.71 -1.83
CA MET A 46 -23.49 2.22 -1.87
C MET A 46 -23.48 3.73 -1.63
N VAL A 47 -22.65 4.13 -0.67
CA VAL A 47 -22.45 5.52 -0.26
C VAL A 47 -20.97 5.88 -0.33
N GLU A 48 -20.70 7.16 -0.53
CA GLU A 48 -19.34 7.68 -0.55
C GLU A 48 -18.63 7.38 0.78
N CYS A 49 -17.42 6.83 0.70
CA CYS A 49 -16.60 6.57 1.88
C CYS A 49 -16.18 7.90 2.52
N SER A 50 -16.52 8.09 3.80
CA SER A 50 -16.21 9.33 4.53
C SER A 50 -14.72 9.56 4.73
N ASP A 51 -13.94 8.48 4.83
CA ASP A 51 -12.52 8.55 5.19
C ASP A 51 -11.63 8.98 4.03
N CYS A 52 -12.01 8.61 2.80
CA CYS A 52 -11.30 9.03 1.58
C CYS A 52 -12.14 9.97 0.70
N ALA A 53 -13.28 10.46 1.19
CA ALA A 53 -14.20 11.35 0.46
C ALA A 53 -14.50 10.88 -0.97
N GLY A 54 -14.74 9.58 -1.16
CA GLY A 54 -15.05 9.02 -2.48
C GLY A 54 -13.87 8.71 -3.38
N HIS A 55 -12.64 9.05 -2.98
CA HIS A 55 -11.47 8.91 -3.85
C HIS A 55 -10.92 7.48 -3.88
N GLY A 56 -11.14 6.67 -2.85
CA GLY A 56 -10.55 5.33 -2.72
C GLY A 56 -9.12 5.33 -2.18
N TRP A 57 -8.40 6.44 -2.29
CA TRP A 57 -7.08 6.67 -1.72
C TRP A 57 -7.11 7.83 -0.72
N ARG A 58 -6.21 7.77 0.27
CA ARG A 58 -6.01 8.82 1.27
C ARG A 58 -4.51 9.08 1.45
N PRO A 59 -4.11 10.28 1.88
CA PRO A 59 -2.74 10.52 2.29
C PRO A 59 -2.39 9.60 3.46
N MET A 60 -1.16 9.08 3.43
CA MET A 60 -0.58 8.34 4.55
C MET A 60 -0.54 9.24 5.80
N THR A 61 -0.86 8.67 6.96
CA THR A 61 -0.73 9.36 8.25
C THR A 61 0.75 9.43 8.67
N GLN A 62 1.07 10.29 9.64
CA GLN A 62 2.45 10.41 10.11
C GLN A 62 2.99 9.11 10.71
N ASP A 63 2.18 8.39 11.48
CA ASP A 63 2.57 7.11 12.08
C ASP A 63 2.89 6.07 10.99
N GLU A 64 2.04 5.96 9.96
CA GLU A 64 2.26 5.06 8.82
C GLU A 64 3.53 5.44 8.02
N MET A 65 3.84 6.73 7.91
CA MET A 65 5.07 7.21 7.26
C MET A 65 6.31 6.82 8.07
N ASP A 66 6.24 6.93 9.39
CA ASP A 66 7.36 6.60 10.29
C ASP A 66 7.62 5.09 10.29
N ASP A 67 6.56 4.27 10.28
CA ASP A 67 6.66 2.81 10.16
C ASP A 67 7.27 2.40 8.81
N ALA A 68 6.80 2.96 7.71
CA ALA A 68 7.35 2.67 6.37
C ALA A 68 8.82 3.09 6.25
N ALA A 69 9.22 4.17 6.92
CA ALA A 69 10.62 4.61 6.96
C ALA A 69 11.49 3.65 7.79
N ALA A 70 10.96 3.09 8.88
CA ALA A 70 11.66 2.10 9.70
C ALA A 70 11.89 0.79 8.93
N ASP A 71 10.87 0.29 8.23
CA ASP A 71 10.96 -0.92 7.41
C ASP A 71 12.01 -0.78 6.29
N ALA A 72 11.99 0.36 5.58
CA ALA A 72 12.96 0.65 4.53
C ALA A 72 14.41 0.72 5.06
N PHE A 73 14.60 1.22 6.28
CA PHE A 73 15.91 1.24 6.92
C PHE A 73 16.40 -0.16 7.31
N SER A 74 15.49 -1.02 7.78
CA SER A 74 15.82 -2.41 8.13
C SER A 74 16.31 -3.20 6.91
N ASP A 75 15.57 -3.13 5.79
CA ASP A 75 15.94 -3.84 4.54
C ASP A 75 17.34 -3.42 4.04
N MET A 76 17.66 -2.13 4.13
CA MET A 76 18.98 -1.62 3.77
C MET A 76 20.10 -2.17 4.66
N CYS A 77 19.80 -2.45 5.94
CA CYS A 77 20.79 -2.92 6.92
C CYS A 77 20.89 -4.45 6.98
N GLU A 78 19.88 -5.17 6.52
CA GLU A 78 19.80 -6.64 6.55
C GLU A 78 20.21 -7.32 5.24
N GLY A 79 20.45 -6.54 4.18
CA GLY A 79 20.97 -7.07 2.93
C GLY A 79 22.29 -7.83 3.13
N GLU A 80 22.38 -9.06 2.60
CA GLU A 80 23.62 -9.83 2.61
C GLU A 80 24.76 -8.98 2.04
N PRO A 81 25.91 -8.87 2.75
CA PRO A 81 27.02 -8.06 2.27
C PRO A 81 27.48 -8.57 0.90
N PRO A 82 27.83 -7.66 -0.03
CA PRO A 82 28.28 -8.07 -1.35
C PRO A 82 29.51 -8.98 -1.22
N VAL A 83 29.46 -10.14 -1.85
CA VAL A 83 30.59 -11.08 -1.91
C VAL A 83 31.78 -10.39 -2.56
N SER A 84 32.93 -10.41 -1.88
CA SER A 84 34.14 -9.83 -2.44
C SER A 84 34.62 -10.60 -3.68
N MET A 85 35.32 -9.91 -4.59
CA MET A 85 35.92 -10.56 -5.76
C MET A 85 36.84 -11.71 -5.34
N ASP A 86 37.60 -11.56 -4.25
CA ASP A 86 38.48 -12.62 -3.74
C ASP A 86 37.69 -13.83 -3.25
N GLU A 87 36.58 -13.63 -2.56
CA GLU A 87 35.72 -14.73 -2.12
C GLU A 87 35.08 -15.47 -3.32
N MET A 88 34.67 -14.73 -4.35
CA MET A 88 34.16 -15.29 -5.59
C MET A 88 35.23 -16.14 -6.31
N HIS A 89 36.48 -15.63 -6.40
CA HIS A 89 37.59 -16.39 -6.96
C HIS A 89 37.91 -17.65 -6.16
N GLN A 90 37.85 -17.58 -4.82
CA GLN A 90 38.09 -18.73 -3.95
C GLN A 90 37.01 -19.82 -4.11
N ARG A 91 35.73 -19.44 -4.21
CA ARG A 91 34.64 -20.39 -4.50
C ARG A 91 34.82 -21.05 -5.87
N ALA A 92 35.06 -20.25 -6.91
CA ALA A 92 35.26 -20.77 -8.26
C ALA A 92 36.49 -21.69 -8.38
N HIS A 93 37.56 -21.39 -7.64
CA HIS A 93 38.74 -22.25 -7.58
C HIS A 93 38.44 -23.58 -6.88
N ARG A 94 37.68 -23.56 -5.78
CA ARG A 94 37.27 -24.77 -5.05
C ARG A 94 36.43 -25.69 -5.93
N GLU A 95 35.39 -25.15 -6.57
CA GLU A 95 34.52 -25.89 -7.49
C GLU A 95 35.30 -26.53 -8.63
N LYS A 96 36.27 -25.81 -9.21
CA LYS A 96 37.14 -26.36 -10.28
C LYS A 96 38.01 -27.52 -9.81
N MET A 97 38.45 -27.51 -8.55
CA MET A 97 39.27 -28.58 -8.00
C MET A 97 38.42 -29.82 -7.66
N GLU A 98 37.20 -29.60 -7.15
CA GLU A 98 36.22 -30.67 -6.87
C GLU A 98 35.71 -31.33 -8.15
N ALA A 99 35.46 -30.56 -9.22
CA ALA A 99 35.05 -31.11 -10.52
C ALA A 99 36.17 -31.91 -11.24
N ARG A 100 37.41 -31.81 -10.74
CA ARG A 100 38.58 -32.48 -11.31
C ARG A 100 38.98 -33.75 -10.56
N SER A 101 38.27 -34.10 -9.47
CA SER A 101 38.39 -35.40 -8.77
C SER A 101 37.31 -36.37 -9.23
#